data_AF-A0A1E5QNX5-F1
#
_entry.id   AF-A0A1E5QNX5-F1
#
_cell.length_a   1.000
_cell.length_b   1.000
_cell.length_c   1.000
_cell.angle_alpha   90.00
_cell.angle_beta   90.00
_cell.angle_gamma   90.00
#
_symmetry.space_group_name_H-M   'P 1'
#
loop_
_entity.id
_entity.type
_entity.pdbx_description
1 polymer ?
#
loop_
_entity_poly.entity_id
_entity_poly.type
_entity_poly.pdbx_seq_one_letter_code
_entity_poly.pdbx_strand_id
1 'polypeptide(L)'
;MAIDSQVRHQASNPNTPPEQLRELAACEDVAIRQLVVANPNTPTEVLWELGEEFPTQLLENPVLPLLFLENINLIQEIPQKTLIRLFEIETAPDYLQQGLLKAQVEVKVAIAQNPNTSVDILASLVQEPESQVRYVLPANPRSRTYWSELLDLNPELRIRRTLAENPNTPVYLLELLAQDPQVRRAIAVNPNTPIHLLELLAQDPQVRRAIALNPNTPVHLLELLAQDPDLVVRFGVTENPNTPLNTLKSLESDRDPDVREAAEVKLKERFSELA
;
A
#
# COMPACT_ATOMS: atom_id res chain seq x y z
N MET A 1 6.86 -15.47 43.85
CA MET A 1 7.25 -16.76 43.26
C MET A 1 6.14 -17.81 43.35
N ALA A 2 5.63 -18.19 44.54
CA ALA A 2 4.57 -19.21 44.63
C ALA A 2 3.20 -18.77 44.06
N ILE A 3 2.80 -17.52 44.31
CA ILE A 3 1.53 -16.95 43.79
C ILE A 3 1.54 -16.90 42.26
N ASP A 4 2.65 -16.45 41.68
CA ASP A 4 2.85 -16.38 40.22
C ASP A 4 2.74 -17.77 39.55
N SER A 5 3.30 -18.81 40.16
CA SER A 5 3.16 -20.19 39.63
C SER A 5 1.73 -20.74 39.68
N GLN A 6 0.95 -20.39 40.70
CA GLN A 6 -0.43 -20.85 40.83
C GLN A 6 -1.36 -20.15 39.83
N VAL A 7 -1.18 -18.84 39.63
CA VAL A 7 -1.98 -18.06 38.68
C VAL A 7 -1.71 -18.50 37.24
N ARG A 8 -0.44 -18.77 36.88
CA ARG A 8 -0.10 -19.34 35.56
C ARG A 8 -0.72 -20.72 35.33
N HIS A 9 -0.76 -21.56 36.37
CA HIS A 9 -1.44 -22.86 36.29
C HIS A 9 -2.96 -22.69 36.09
N GLN A 10 -3.59 -21.71 36.76
CA GLN A 10 -5.00 -21.41 36.52
C GLN A 10 -5.25 -20.92 35.09
N ALA A 11 -4.44 -19.99 34.58
CA ALA A 11 -4.59 -19.48 33.22
C ALA A 11 -4.46 -20.57 32.14
N SER A 12 -3.57 -21.55 32.33
CA SER A 12 -3.35 -22.65 31.38
C SER A 12 -4.26 -23.87 31.56
N ASN A 13 -5.00 -23.97 32.67
CA ASN A 13 -5.86 -25.12 32.93
C ASN A 13 -7.15 -25.04 32.08
N PRO A 14 -7.41 -26.01 31.18
CA PRO A 14 -8.57 -25.98 30.27
C PRO A 14 -9.93 -26.05 30.97
N ASN A 15 -9.97 -26.38 32.26
CA ASN A 15 -11.19 -26.41 33.07
C ASN A 15 -11.41 -25.14 33.90
N THR A 16 -10.54 -24.13 33.79
CA THR A 16 -10.69 -22.87 34.52
C THR A 16 -11.99 -22.18 34.06
N PRO A 17 -12.91 -21.82 34.97
CA PRO A 17 -14.18 -21.21 34.60
C PRO A 17 -14.03 -19.87 33.86
N PRO A 18 -14.98 -19.53 32.97
CA PRO A 18 -15.01 -18.26 32.24
C PRO A 18 -14.81 -17.01 33.09
N GLU A 19 -15.50 -16.93 34.24
CA GLU A 19 -15.40 -15.77 35.14
C GLU A 19 -13.98 -15.55 35.67
N GLN A 20 -13.28 -16.64 36.00
CA GLN A 20 -11.89 -16.55 36.46
C GLN A 20 -10.96 -16.13 35.32
N LEU A 21 -11.20 -16.60 34.09
CA LEU A 21 -10.41 -16.19 32.94
C LEU A 21 -10.58 -14.70 32.62
N ARG A 22 -11.76 -14.10 32.86
CA ARG A 22 -11.97 -12.65 32.76
C ARG A 22 -11.12 -11.87 33.78
N GLU A 23 -11.07 -12.33 35.03
CA GLU A 23 -10.23 -11.71 36.05
C GLU A 23 -8.74 -11.79 35.69
N LEU A 24 -8.31 -12.95 35.18
CA LEU A 24 -6.93 -13.17 34.74
C LEU A 24 -6.56 -12.36 33.50
N ALA A 25 -7.51 -12.07 32.61
CA ALA A 25 -7.30 -11.22 31.45
C ALA A 25 -6.91 -9.78 31.82
N ALA A 26 -7.39 -9.28 32.97
CA ALA A 26 -7.09 -7.94 33.46
C ALA A 26 -5.73 -7.83 34.17
N CYS A 27 -5.00 -8.93 34.33
CA CYS A 27 -3.68 -8.92 34.97
C CYS A 27 -2.64 -8.20 34.09
N GLU A 28 -1.74 -7.45 34.72
CA GLU A 28 -0.64 -6.74 34.02
C GLU A 28 0.39 -7.70 33.40
N ASP A 29 0.50 -8.93 33.93
CA ASP A 29 1.45 -9.94 33.44
C ASP A 29 1.05 -10.46 32.04
N VAL A 30 1.89 -10.12 31.07
CA VAL A 30 1.78 -10.51 29.66
C VAL A 30 1.71 -12.03 29.50
N ALA A 31 2.51 -12.80 30.25
CA ALA A 31 2.53 -14.26 30.13
C ALA A 31 1.20 -14.87 30.61
N ILE A 32 0.57 -14.28 31.62
CA ILE A 32 -0.74 -14.73 32.11
C ILE A 32 -1.81 -14.45 31.04
N ARG A 33 -1.84 -13.25 30.47
CA ARG A 33 -2.78 -12.92 29.38
C ARG A 33 -2.60 -13.82 28.16
N GLN A 34 -1.37 -14.15 27.77
CA GLN A 34 -1.10 -15.13 26.71
C GLN A 34 -1.69 -16.51 27.01
N LEU A 35 -1.54 -17.00 28.25
CA LEU A 35 -2.11 -18.27 28.67
C LEU A 35 -3.65 -18.24 28.69
N VAL A 36 -4.24 -17.12 29.09
CA VAL A 36 -5.69 -16.91 28.99
C VAL A 36 -6.13 -16.98 27.53
N VAL A 37 -5.46 -16.29 26.60
CA VAL A 37 -5.83 -16.37 25.17
C VAL A 37 -5.70 -17.78 24.61
N ALA A 38 -4.73 -18.58 25.06
CA ALA A 38 -4.54 -19.96 24.60
C ALA A 38 -5.54 -20.96 25.23
N ASN A 39 -6.29 -20.56 26.26
CA ASN A 39 -7.16 -21.46 27.00
C ASN A 39 -8.49 -21.73 26.24
N PRO A 40 -8.88 -23.00 26.02
CA PRO A 40 -10.10 -23.35 25.30
C PRO A 40 -11.41 -22.80 25.90
N ASN A 41 -11.42 -22.51 27.20
CA ASN A 41 -12.62 -22.05 27.91
C ASN A 41 -12.71 -20.51 28.02
N THR A 42 -11.81 -19.80 27.35
CA THR A 42 -11.78 -18.33 27.38
C THR A 42 -12.97 -17.75 26.62
N PRO A 43 -13.75 -16.85 27.24
CA PRO A 43 -14.89 -16.21 26.60
C PRO A 43 -14.51 -15.42 25.34
N THR A 44 -15.41 -15.37 24.36
CA THR A 44 -15.15 -14.73 23.07
C THR A 44 -14.84 -13.24 23.21
N GLU A 45 -15.49 -12.52 24.12
CA GLU A 45 -15.20 -11.11 24.37
C GLU A 45 -13.75 -10.90 24.84
N VAL A 46 -13.22 -11.81 25.66
CA VAL A 46 -11.84 -11.77 26.15
C VAL A 46 -10.87 -12.18 25.02
N LEU A 47 -11.23 -13.19 24.22
CA LEU A 47 -10.45 -13.59 23.05
C LEU A 47 -10.28 -12.43 22.06
N TRP A 48 -11.34 -11.68 21.80
CA TRP A 48 -11.32 -10.55 20.87
C TRP A 48 -10.52 -9.36 21.38
N GLU A 49 -10.67 -9.03 22.66
CA GLU A 49 -9.94 -7.95 23.32
C GLU A 49 -8.42 -8.24 23.33
N LEU A 50 -8.04 -9.42 23.82
CA LEU A 50 -6.62 -9.79 23.93
C LEU A 50 -6.01 -10.25 22.60
N GLY A 51 -6.83 -10.63 21.62
CA GLY A 51 -6.40 -11.06 20.30
C GLY A 51 -5.65 -9.99 19.51
N GLU A 52 -5.91 -8.71 19.78
CA GLU A 52 -5.12 -7.60 19.20
C GLU A 52 -3.67 -7.63 19.72
N GLU A 53 -3.45 -7.98 20.98
CA GLU A 53 -2.14 -8.07 21.61
C GLU A 53 -1.43 -9.41 21.28
N PHE A 54 -2.20 -10.51 21.21
CA PHE A 54 -1.71 -11.88 21.07
C PHE A 54 -2.36 -12.63 19.90
N PRO A 55 -2.19 -12.16 18.65
CA PRO A 55 -2.86 -12.74 17.48
C PRO A 55 -2.44 -14.20 17.23
N THR A 56 -1.17 -14.55 17.48
CA THR A 56 -0.69 -15.93 17.31
C THR A 56 -1.34 -16.88 18.31
N GLN A 57 -1.37 -16.52 19.60
CA GLN A 57 -2.01 -17.33 20.64
C GLN A 57 -3.51 -17.46 20.37
N LEU A 58 -4.14 -16.41 19.84
CA LEU A 58 -5.55 -16.46 19.45
C LEU A 58 -5.77 -17.48 18.33
N LEU A 59 -4.96 -17.46 17.26
CA LEU A 59 -5.05 -18.45 16.18
C LEU A 59 -4.77 -19.89 16.64
N GLU A 60 -3.90 -20.05 17.63
CA GLU A 60 -3.58 -21.36 18.23
C GLU A 60 -4.64 -21.83 19.24
N ASN A 61 -5.61 -20.99 19.61
CA ASN A 61 -6.65 -21.39 20.55
C ASN A 61 -7.53 -22.49 19.93
N PRO A 62 -7.61 -23.68 20.56
CA PRO A 62 -8.35 -24.82 20.04
C PRO A 62 -9.86 -24.60 19.90
N VAL A 63 -10.44 -23.57 20.54
CA VAL A 63 -11.87 -23.25 20.43
C VAL A 63 -12.20 -22.52 19.13
N LEU A 64 -11.25 -21.79 18.54
CA LEU A 64 -11.54 -20.94 17.36
C LEU A 64 -12.10 -21.71 16.16
N PRO A 65 -11.51 -22.85 15.73
CA PRO A 65 -12.07 -23.61 14.62
C PRO A 65 -13.52 -24.04 14.87
N LEU A 66 -13.86 -24.40 16.12
CA LEU A 66 -15.21 -24.81 16.50
C LEU A 66 -16.19 -23.64 16.46
N LEU A 67 -15.78 -22.45 16.93
CA LEU A 67 -16.62 -21.26 16.88
C LEU A 67 -16.94 -20.84 15.43
N PHE A 68 -15.97 -20.92 14.53
CA PHE A 68 -16.20 -20.63 13.10
C PHE A 68 -17.06 -21.70 12.40
N LEU A 69 -17.03 -22.96 12.88
CA LEU A 69 -17.93 -24.00 12.42
C LEU A 69 -19.37 -23.76 12.89
N GLU A 70 -19.55 -23.29 14.13
CA GLU A 70 -20.87 -23.00 14.71
C GLU A 70 -21.49 -21.72 14.13
N ASN A 71 -20.71 -20.65 13.99
CA ASN A 71 -21.16 -19.36 13.48
C ASN A 71 -20.32 -18.92 12.28
N ILE A 72 -20.90 -19.07 11.09
CA ILE A 72 -20.23 -18.70 9.83
C ILE A 72 -20.05 -17.18 9.65
N ASN A 73 -20.74 -16.36 10.44
CA ASN A 73 -20.65 -14.90 10.44
C ASN A 73 -19.80 -14.37 11.61
N LEU A 74 -19.12 -15.23 12.36
CA LEU A 74 -18.33 -14.86 13.54
C LEU A 74 -17.31 -13.76 13.25
N ILE A 75 -16.77 -13.71 12.02
CA ILE A 75 -15.85 -12.67 11.55
C ILE A 75 -16.38 -11.24 11.79
N GLN A 76 -17.70 -11.06 11.80
CA GLN A 76 -18.36 -9.76 11.98
C GLN A 76 -18.33 -9.28 13.44
N GLU A 77 -18.17 -10.22 14.39
CA GLU A 77 -18.10 -9.93 15.81
C GLU A 77 -16.67 -9.58 16.25
N ILE A 78 -15.67 -10.01 15.47
CA ILE A 78 -14.27 -9.75 15.77
C ILE A 78 -13.96 -8.26 15.47
N PRO A 79 -13.41 -7.50 16.43
CA PRO A 79 -13.02 -6.12 16.21
C PRO A 79 -12.06 -5.98 15.03
N GLN A 80 -12.24 -4.91 14.23
CA GLN A 80 -11.42 -4.66 13.05
C GLN A 80 -9.92 -4.62 13.38
N LYS A 81 -9.52 -4.06 14.53
CA LYS A 81 -8.11 -4.01 14.96
C LYS A 81 -7.53 -5.41 15.17
N THR A 82 -8.29 -6.28 15.82
CA THR A 82 -7.94 -7.69 16.01
C THR A 82 -7.82 -8.40 14.66
N LEU A 83 -8.79 -8.22 13.75
CA LEU A 83 -8.72 -8.81 12.40
C LEU A 83 -7.47 -8.37 11.64
N ILE A 84 -7.14 -7.07 11.68
CA ILE A 84 -5.92 -6.53 11.07
C ILE A 84 -4.70 -7.29 11.58
N ARG A 85 -4.58 -7.54 12.90
CA ARG A 85 -3.47 -8.31 13.49
C ARG A 85 -3.46 -9.77 13.09
N LEU A 86 -4.63 -10.41 13.01
CA LEU A 86 -4.72 -11.81 12.60
C LEU A 86 -4.26 -12.02 11.14
N PHE A 87 -4.53 -11.06 10.26
CA PHE A 87 -4.11 -11.13 8.85
C PHE A 87 -2.69 -10.59 8.58
N GLU A 88 -1.96 -10.14 9.61
CA GLU A 88 -0.51 -9.91 9.53
C GLU A 88 0.27 -11.23 9.57
N ILE A 89 -0.33 -12.30 10.11
CA ILE A 89 0.30 -13.62 10.24
C ILE A 89 0.39 -14.28 8.86
N GLU A 90 1.58 -14.80 8.55
CA GLU A 90 1.90 -15.34 7.21
C GLU A 90 0.90 -16.40 6.75
N THR A 91 0.52 -17.31 7.63
CA THR A 91 -0.40 -18.42 7.32
C THR A 91 -1.69 -18.30 8.12
N ALA A 92 -2.65 -17.53 7.62
CA ALA A 92 -4.00 -17.48 8.19
C ALA A 92 -4.76 -18.80 7.92
N PRO A 93 -5.40 -19.42 8.93
CA PRO A 93 -6.17 -20.65 8.74
C PRO A 93 -7.32 -20.48 7.73
N ASP A 94 -7.66 -21.57 7.02
CA ASP A 94 -8.71 -21.56 5.99
C ASP A 94 -10.04 -20.99 6.47
N TYR A 95 -10.49 -21.35 7.69
CA TYR A 95 -11.75 -20.85 8.23
C TYR A 95 -11.75 -19.31 8.37
N LEU A 96 -10.60 -18.72 8.67
CA LEU A 96 -10.45 -17.28 8.83
C LEU A 96 -10.43 -16.59 7.46
N GLN A 97 -9.76 -17.19 6.47
CA GLN A 97 -9.80 -16.71 5.09
C GLN A 97 -11.23 -16.76 4.51
N GLN A 98 -11.96 -17.85 4.75
CA GLN A 98 -13.37 -17.98 4.36
C GLN A 98 -14.26 -16.95 5.09
N GLY A 99 -13.94 -16.66 6.35
CA GLY A 99 -14.55 -15.56 7.09
C GLY A 99 -14.29 -14.21 6.42
N LEU A 100 -13.05 -13.93 6.01
CA LEU A 100 -12.69 -12.68 5.33
C LEU A 100 -13.52 -12.42 4.08
N LEU A 101 -13.78 -13.45 3.26
CA LEU A 101 -14.62 -13.33 2.05
C LEU A 101 -16.04 -12.80 2.37
N LYS A 102 -16.53 -13.05 3.59
CA LYS A 102 -17.84 -12.61 4.08
C LYS A 102 -17.79 -11.34 4.91
N ALA A 103 -16.58 -10.83 5.20
CA ALA A 103 -16.41 -9.61 5.96
C ALA A 103 -16.97 -8.39 5.22
N GLN A 104 -17.28 -7.33 5.97
CA GLN A 104 -17.67 -6.05 5.39
C GLN A 104 -16.55 -5.50 4.51
N VAL A 105 -16.92 -4.74 3.47
CA VAL A 105 -15.98 -4.19 2.50
C VAL A 105 -14.96 -3.27 3.19
N GLU A 106 -15.40 -2.51 4.19
CA GLU A 106 -14.57 -1.61 4.99
C GLU A 106 -13.46 -2.36 5.72
N VAL A 107 -13.75 -3.56 6.24
CA VAL A 107 -12.77 -4.43 6.90
C VAL A 107 -11.78 -4.99 5.88
N LYS A 108 -12.27 -5.51 4.75
CA LYS A 108 -11.42 -6.01 3.66
C LYS A 108 -10.47 -4.91 3.14
N VAL A 109 -10.97 -3.69 2.97
CA VAL A 109 -10.17 -2.52 2.56
C VAL A 109 -9.10 -2.20 3.60
N ALA A 110 -9.44 -2.19 4.90
CA ALA A 110 -8.46 -1.91 5.95
C ALA A 110 -7.35 -2.97 6.01
N ILE A 111 -7.70 -4.24 5.82
CA ILE A 111 -6.72 -5.34 5.71
C ILE A 111 -5.88 -5.15 4.45
N ALA A 112 -6.49 -4.88 3.29
CA ALA A 112 -5.75 -4.66 2.05
C ALA A 112 -4.77 -3.47 2.14
N GLN A 113 -5.11 -2.43 2.91
CA GLN A 113 -4.27 -1.25 3.11
C GLN A 113 -3.19 -1.44 4.18
N ASN A 114 -3.29 -2.42 5.07
CA ASN A 114 -2.29 -2.64 6.09
C ASN A 114 -0.97 -3.10 5.44
N PRO A 115 0.15 -2.35 5.58
CA PRO A 115 1.43 -2.69 4.96
C PRO A 115 2.02 -4.03 5.42
N ASN A 116 1.51 -4.58 6.53
CA ASN A 116 1.95 -5.86 7.09
C ASN A 116 1.02 -7.04 6.76
N THR A 117 -0.07 -6.85 6.01
CA THR A 117 -0.93 -7.96 5.60
C THR A 117 -0.12 -9.02 4.86
N SER A 118 -0.39 -10.28 5.18
CA SER A 118 0.34 -11.40 4.58
C SER A 118 0.09 -11.48 3.08
N VAL A 119 1.10 -12.01 2.38
CA VAL A 119 1.11 -12.08 0.92
C VAL A 119 -0.01 -13.00 0.42
N ASP A 120 -0.29 -14.09 1.15
CA ASP A 120 -1.37 -15.05 0.84
C ASP A 120 -2.76 -14.41 0.91
N ILE A 121 -3.00 -13.56 1.93
CA ILE A 121 -4.26 -12.81 2.05
C ILE A 121 -4.36 -11.78 0.93
N LEU A 122 -3.27 -11.06 0.61
CA LEU A 122 -3.29 -10.13 -0.52
C LEU A 122 -3.59 -10.85 -1.84
N ALA A 123 -3.12 -12.09 -2.01
CA ALA A 123 -3.42 -12.92 -3.17
C ALA A 123 -4.92 -13.24 -3.26
N SER A 124 -5.56 -13.65 -2.15
CA SER A 124 -7.00 -13.91 -2.15
C SER A 124 -7.81 -12.65 -2.46
N LEU A 125 -7.32 -11.48 -2.05
CA LEU A 125 -7.99 -10.20 -2.28
C LEU A 125 -7.96 -9.72 -3.74
N VAL A 126 -7.10 -10.29 -4.60
CA VAL A 126 -7.03 -9.95 -6.04
C VAL A 126 -8.33 -10.31 -6.77
N GLN A 127 -8.96 -11.42 -6.34
CA GLN A 127 -10.18 -11.97 -6.94
C GLN A 127 -11.47 -11.50 -6.24
N GLU A 128 -11.35 -10.60 -5.24
CA GLU A 128 -12.51 -10.09 -4.51
C GLU A 128 -13.49 -9.43 -5.46
N PRO A 129 -14.81 -9.72 -5.38
CA PRO A 129 -15.79 -9.13 -6.28
C PRO A 129 -15.96 -7.62 -6.06
N GLU A 130 -15.73 -7.12 -4.84
CA GLU A 130 -15.85 -5.70 -4.54
C GLU A 130 -14.65 -4.89 -5.04
N SER A 131 -14.87 -4.08 -6.07
CA SER A 131 -13.81 -3.27 -6.69
C SER A 131 -13.06 -2.34 -5.72
N GLN A 132 -13.74 -1.86 -4.67
CA GLN A 132 -13.15 -1.02 -3.62
C GLN A 132 -11.95 -1.71 -2.93
N VAL A 133 -12.01 -3.03 -2.75
CA VAL A 133 -10.93 -3.83 -2.15
C VAL A 133 -9.76 -3.93 -3.11
N ARG A 134 -10.02 -4.20 -4.39
CA ARG A 134 -8.98 -4.34 -5.42
C ARG A 134 -8.22 -3.04 -5.67
N TYR A 135 -8.90 -1.89 -5.64
CA TYR A 135 -8.31 -0.58 -5.91
C TYR A 135 -7.25 -0.15 -4.92
N VAL A 136 -7.27 -0.68 -3.70
CA VAL A 136 -6.30 -0.33 -2.65
C VAL A 136 -5.09 -1.26 -2.64
N LEU A 137 -5.16 -2.43 -3.29
CA LEU A 137 -4.05 -3.38 -3.33
C LEU A 137 -2.74 -2.77 -3.85
N PRO A 138 -2.71 -1.98 -4.94
CA PRO A 138 -1.47 -1.36 -5.40
C PRO A 138 -0.77 -0.46 -4.38
N ALA A 139 -1.51 0.08 -3.40
CA ALA A 139 -0.91 0.89 -2.33
C ALA A 139 -0.20 0.05 -1.28
N ASN A 140 -0.50 -1.26 -1.20
CA ASN A 140 0.17 -2.17 -0.30
C ASN A 140 1.53 -2.61 -0.87
N PRO A 141 2.66 -2.37 -0.18
CA PRO A 141 3.98 -2.72 -0.69
C PRO A 141 4.19 -4.23 -0.91
N ARG A 142 3.43 -5.07 -0.19
CA ARG A 142 3.54 -6.54 -0.27
C ARG A 142 2.69 -7.16 -1.39
N SER A 143 1.82 -6.39 -2.06
CA SER A 143 0.97 -6.90 -3.14
C SER A 143 1.67 -6.94 -4.51
N ARG A 144 2.90 -6.42 -4.61
CA ARG A 144 3.63 -6.25 -5.87
C ARG A 144 3.70 -7.52 -6.72
N THR A 145 3.85 -8.67 -6.09
CA THR A 145 3.91 -9.99 -6.75
C THR A 145 2.66 -10.29 -7.59
N TYR A 146 1.51 -9.70 -7.23
CA TYR A 146 0.22 -9.97 -7.86
C TYR A 146 -0.25 -8.86 -8.80
N TRP A 147 0.54 -7.82 -9.06
CA TRP A 147 0.08 -6.70 -9.91
C TRP A 147 -0.20 -7.11 -11.36
N SER A 148 0.50 -8.10 -11.89
CA SER A 148 0.21 -8.64 -13.23
C SER A 148 -1.13 -9.37 -13.25
N GLU A 149 -1.35 -10.28 -12.29
CA GLU A 149 -2.62 -11.00 -12.13
C GLU A 149 -3.78 -10.03 -11.85
N LEU A 150 -3.56 -9.00 -11.04
CA LEU A 150 -4.54 -7.96 -10.75
C LEU A 150 -4.99 -7.24 -12.03
N LEU A 151 -4.05 -6.92 -12.93
CA LEU A 151 -4.38 -6.30 -14.23
C LEU A 151 -5.12 -7.25 -15.16
N ASP A 152 -4.69 -8.51 -15.23
CA ASP A 152 -5.28 -9.51 -16.12
C ASP A 152 -6.74 -9.82 -15.73
N LEU A 153 -7.00 -9.95 -14.43
CA LEU A 153 -8.34 -10.23 -13.91
C LEU A 153 -9.22 -8.98 -13.81
N ASN A 154 -8.60 -7.79 -13.67
CA ASN A 154 -9.30 -6.55 -13.38
C ASN A 154 -8.78 -5.39 -14.25
N PRO A 155 -9.18 -5.29 -15.54
CA PRO A 155 -8.66 -4.30 -16.50
C PRO A 155 -9.17 -2.86 -16.27
N GLU A 156 -9.69 -2.57 -15.09
CA GLU A 156 -10.32 -1.31 -14.75
C GLU A 156 -9.32 -0.15 -14.85
N LEU A 157 -9.74 0.97 -15.45
CA LEU A 157 -8.87 2.14 -15.64
C LEU A 157 -8.26 2.64 -14.32
N ARG A 158 -8.99 2.51 -13.20
CA ARG A 158 -8.49 2.93 -11.89
C ARG A 158 -7.27 2.13 -11.47
N ILE A 159 -7.28 0.81 -11.63
CA ILE A 159 -6.15 -0.07 -11.29
C ILE A 159 -4.96 0.25 -12.20
N ARG A 160 -5.19 0.32 -13.52
CA ARG A 160 -4.16 0.67 -14.50
C ARG A 160 -3.49 2.01 -14.19
N ARG A 161 -4.29 3.04 -13.87
CA ARG A 161 -3.77 4.36 -13.48
C ARG A 161 -3.00 4.32 -12.17
N THR A 162 -3.54 3.67 -11.13
CA THR A 162 -2.87 3.59 -9.82
C THR A 162 -1.53 2.87 -9.94
N LEU A 163 -1.45 1.78 -10.70
CA LEU A 163 -0.18 1.11 -10.98
C LEU A 163 0.75 2.00 -11.81
N ALA A 164 0.25 2.67 -12.86
CA ALA A 164 1.08 3.57 -13.65
C ALA A 164 1.66 4.74 -12.84
N GLU A 165 0.93 5.29 -11.86
CA GLU A 165 1.39 6.40 -10.99
C GLU A 165 2.27 5.93 -9.82
N ASN A 166 2.23 4.65 -9.45
CA ASN A 166 2.93 4.16 -8.28
C ASN A 166 4.47 4.16 -8.51
N PRO A 167 5.25 4.87 -7.67
CA PRO A 167 6.69 4.95 -7.84
C PRO A 167 7.40 3.61 -7.68
N ASN A 168 6.78 2.56 -7.14
CA ASN A 168 7.37 1.22 -7.04
C ASN A 168 7.04 0.30 -8.22
N THR A 169 6.35 0.80 -9.25
CA THR A 169 5.96 0.04 -10.43
C THR A 169 7.17 -0.47 -11.21
N PRO A 170 7.30 -1.80 -11.41
CA PRO A 170 8.37 -2.36 -12.22
C PRO A 170 8.35 -1.81 -13.65
N VAL A 171 9.54 -1.65 -14.24
CA VAL A 171 9.70 -1.18 -15.62
C VAL A 171 8.87 -2.00 -16.62
N TYR A 172 8.92 -3.34 -16.54
CA TYR A 172 8.14 -4.20 -17.45
C TYR A 172 6.63 -3.92 -17.39
N LEU A 173 6.12 -3.50 -16.22
CA LEU A 173 4.71 -3.21 -16.04
C LEU A 173 4.35 -1.83 -16.59
N LEU A 174 5.26 -0.85 -16.48
CA LEU A 174 5.13 0.44 -17.15
C LEU A 174 5.14 0.28 -18.68
N GLU A 175 6.00 -0.58 -19.21
CA GLU A 175 6.06 -0.92 -20.64
C GLU A 175 4.74 -1.55 -21.12
N LEU A 176 4.18 -2.49 -20.35
CA LEU A 176 2.86 -3.07 -20.65
C LEU A 176 1.76 -2.00 -20.67
N LEU A 177 1.72 -1.14 -19.65
CA LEU A 177 0.69 -0.10 -19.50
C LEU A 177 0.82 1.03 -20.54
N ALA A 178 2.01 1.28 -21.10
CA ALA A 178 2.25 2.35 -22.07
C ALA A 178 1.42 2.22 -23.36
N GLN A 179 0.94 1.02 -23.66
CA GLN A 179 0.05 0.75 -24.78
C GLN A 179 -1.34 1.37 -24.60
N ASP A 180 -1.78 1.62 -23.37
CA ASP A 180 -3.06 2.26 -23.07
C ASP A 180 -2.93 3.79 -23.05
N PRO A 181 -3.57 4.51 -23.99
CA PRO A 181 -3.53 5.97 -24.03
C PRO A 181 -4.04 6.64 -22.76
N GLN A 182 -4.99 6.00 -22.05
CA GLN A 182 -5.63 6.60 -20.86
C GLN A 182 -4.69 6.72 -19.66
N VAL A 183 -3.59 5.98 -19.65
CA VAL A 183 -2.61 5.98 -18.54
C VAL A 183 -1.24 6.54 -18.91
N ARG A 184 -1.04 6.99 -20.16
CA ARG A 184 0.24 7.57 -20.61
C ARG A 184 0.70 8.75 -19.76
N ARG A 185 -0.22 9.62 -19.35
CA ARG A 185 0.09 10.74 -18.43
C ARG A 185 0.57 10.23 -17.07
N ALA A 186 -0.05 9.18 -16.54
CA ALA A 186 0.34 8.57 -15.27
C ALA A 186 1.75 7.98 -15.35
N ILE A 187 2.06 7.28 -16.45
CA ILE A 187 3.40 6.77 -16.74
C ILE A 187 4.40 7.93 -16.83
N ALA A 188 4.09 9.00 -17.56
CA ALA A 188 4.98 10.15 -17.68
C ALA A 188 5.24 10.87 -16.34
N VAL A 189 4.33 10.79 -15.36
CA VAL A 189 4.54 11.34 -14.00
C VAL A 189 5.42 10.42 -13.13
N ASN A 190 5.45 9.12 -13.42
CA ASN A 190 6.12 8.15 -12.56
C ASN A 190 7.66 8.33 -12.58
N PRO A 191 8.31 8.53 -11.42
CA PRO A 191 9.75 8.76 -11.34
C PRO A 191 10.60 7.52 -11.68
N ASN A 192 10.00 6.35 -11.85
CA ASN A 192 10.67 5.13 -12.32
C ASN A 192 10.42 4.83 -13.80
N THR A 193 9.77 5.73 -14.54
CA THR A 193 9.61 5.57 -15.98
C THR A 193 10.96 5.63 -16.68
N PRO A 194 11.32 4.60 -17.47
CA PRO A 194 12.59 4.55 -18.17
C PRO A 194 12.64 5.57 -19.31
N ILE A 195 13.86 6.02 -19.63
CA ILE A 195 14.13 7.02 -20.67
C ILE A 195 13.44 6.70 -22.00
N HIS A 196 13.53 5.46 -22.48
CA HIS A 196 12.96 5.08 -23.78
C HIS A 196 11.43 5.22 -23.83
N LEU A 197 10.73 5.05 -22.69
CA LEU A 197 9.29 5.30 -22.62
C LEU A 197 8.99 6.80 -22.60
N LEU A 198 9.80 7.62 -21.91
CA LEU A 198 9.65 9.08 -21.95
C LEU A 198 9.85 9.61 -23.38
N GLU A 199 10.85 9.10 -24.10
CA GLU A 199 11.10 9.42 -25.51
C GLU A 199 9.93 9.02 -26.41
N LEU A 200 9.38 7.81 -26.23
CA LEU A 200 8.21 7.34 -26.97
C LEU A 200 6.99 8.24 -26.73
N LEU A 201 6.78 8.65 -25.48
CA LEU A 201 5.63 9.44 -25.06
C LEU A 201 5.75 10.93 -25.40
N ALA A 202 6.96 11.44 -25.67
CA ALA A 202 7.21 12.86 -25.93
C ALA A 202 6.43 13.45 -27.12
N GLN A 203 5.99 12.60 -28.06
CA GLN A 203 5.18 13.02 -29.21
C GLN A 203 3.73 13.35 -28.84
N ASP A 204 3.25 12.90 -27.69
CA ASP A 204 1.88 13.12 -27.23
C ASP A 204 1.79 14.48 -26.50
N PRO A 205 1.04 15.47 -27.05
CA PRO A 205 0.96 16.80 -26.46
C PRO A 205 0.44 16.79 -25.02
N GLN A 206 -0.38 15.82 -24.64
CA GLN A 206 -1.03 15.77 -23.33
C GLN A 206 -0.07 15.35 -22.21
N VAL A 207 1.07 14.74 -22.55
CA VAL A 207 2.03 14.20 -21.57
C VAL A 207 3.34 14.96 -21.52
N ARG A 208 3.64 15.83 -22.49
CA ARG A 208 4.88 16.63 -22.54
C ARG A 208 5.17 17.41 -21.26
N ARG A 209 4.13 17.97 -20.62
CA ARG A 209 4.29 18.63 -19.31
C ARG A 209 4.78 17.66 -18.23
N ALA A 210 4.20 16.46 -18.17
CA ALA A 210 4.59 15.46 -17.18
C ALA A 210 6.03 15.00 -17.44
N ILE A 211 6.40 14.80 -18.71
CA ILE A 211 7.78 14.49 -19.11
C ILE A 211 8.72 15.62 -18.70
N ALA A 212 8.39 16.88 -18.97
CA ALA A 212 9.24 18.01 -18.59
C ALA A 212 9.56 18.02 -17.09
N LEU A 213 8.62 17.60 -16.23
CA LEU A 213 8.79 17.52 -14.77
C LEU A 213 9.43 16.22 -14.28
N ASN A 214 9.49 15.17 -15.10
CA ASN A 214 9.94 13.85 -14.66
C ASN A 214 11.46 13.84 -14.41
N PRO A 215 11.94 13.39 -13.23
CA PRO A 215 13.37 13.39 -12.92
C PRO A 215 14.21 12.49 -13.85
N ASN A 216 13.63 11.50 -14.53
CA ASN A 216 14.37 10.67 -15.49
C ASN A 216 14.41 11.22 -16.91
N THR A 217 13.83 12.41 -17.16
CA THR A 217 13.83 12.99 -18.51
C THR A 217 15.24 13.31 -18.95
N PRO A 218 15.70 12.74 -20.08
CA PRO A 218 17.07 12.92 -20.54
C PRO A 218 17.30 14.36 -21.02
N VAL A 219 18.55 14.80 -20.92
CA VAL A 219 18.98 16.18 -21.27
C VAL A 219 18.51 16.61 -22.67
N HIS A 220 18.71 15.78 -23.70
CA HIS A 220 18.33 16.14 -25.06
C HIS A 220 16.81 16.39 -25.20
N LEU A 221 16.00 15.70 -24.40
CA LEU A 221 14.55 15.87 -24.38
C LEU A 221 14.16 17.14 -23.63
N LEU A 222 14.85 17.49 -22.54
CA LEU A 222 14.69 18.78 -21.86
C LEU A 222 15.07 19.96 -22.77
N GLU A 223 16.14 19.84 -23.55
CA GLU A 223 16.56 20.84 -24.55
C GLU A 223 15.52 21.03 -25.65
N LEU A 224 14.85 19.95 -26.08
CA LEU A 224 13.74 20.00 -27.02
C LEU A 224 12.50 20.66 -26.40
N LEU A 225 12.13 20.24 -25.19
CA LEU A 225 10.96 20.75 -24.46
C LEU A 225 11.12 22.21 -24.01
N ALA A 226 12.35 22.71 -23.86
CA ALA A 226 12.62 24.13 -23.64
C ALA A 226 12.19 25.02 -24.82
N GLN A 227 11.96 24.44 -26.00
CA GLN A 227 11.46 25.14 -27.18
C GLN A 227 9.98 24.86 -27.44
N ASP A 228 9.29 24.17 -26.52
CA ASP A 228 7.90 23.76 -26.70
C ASP A 228 6.97 24.98 -26.88
N PRO A 229 5.99 24.92 -27.81
CA PRO A 229 5.01 25.99 -27.96
C PRO A 229 4.21 26.28 -26.69
N ASP A 230 4.00 25.30 -25.82
CA ASP A 230 3.27 25.46 -24.56
C ASP A 230 4.17 26.03 -23.46
N LEU A 231 3.77 27.15 -22.86
CA LEU A 231 4.50 27.78 -21.75
C LEU A 231 4.58 26.87 -20.52
N VAL A 232 3.56 26.05 -20.26
CA VAL A 232 3.52 25.17 -19.09
C VAL A 232 4.54 24.04 -19.21
N VAL A 233 4.84 23.61 -20.44
CA VAL A 233 5.90 22.64 -20.72
C VAL A 233 7.27 23.28 -20.49
N ARG A 234 7.52 24.48 -21.03
CA ARG A 234 8.79 25.21 -20.82
C ARG A 234 9.04 25.53 -19.35
N PHE A 235 8.00 25.92 -18.62
CA PHE A 235 8.06 26.07 -17.16
C PHE A 235 8.38 24.74 -16.46
N GLY A 236 7.81 23.61 -16.92
CA GLY A 236 8.16 22.29 -16.39
C GLY A 236 9.66 21.97 -16.55
N VAL A 237 10.28 22.44 -17.64
CA VAL A 237 11.72 22.29 -17.86
C VAL A 237 12.54 23.10 -16.84
N THR A 238 12.11 24.31 -16.44
CA THR A 238 12.86 25.06 -15.42
C THR A 238 12.88 24.34 -14.07
N GLU A 239 11.78 23.66 -13.72
CA GLU A 239 11.64 22.93 -12.46
C GLU A 239 12.36 21.57 -12.42
N ASN A 240 12.81 21.05 -13.58
CA ASN A 240 13.44 19.74 -13.61
C ASN A 240 14.88 19.77 -13.07
N PRO A 241 15.22 18.89 -12.11
CA PRO A 241 16.56 18.85 -11.51
C PRO A 241 17.68 18.52 -12.50
N ASN A 242 17.36 17.88 -13.63
CA ASN A 242 18.32 17.50 -14.67
C ASN A 242 18.42 18.51 -15.81
N THR A 243 17.72 19.65 -15.74
CA THR A 243 17.84 20.69 -16.77
C THR A 243 19.26 21.26 -16.80
N PRO A 244 19.93 21.24 -17.96
CA PRO A 244 21.29 21.78 -18.09
C PRO A 244 21.36 23.29 -17.87
N LEU A 245 22.53 23.76 -17.43
CA LEU A 245 22.84 25.17 -17.26
C LEU A 245 22.53 26.01 -18.51
N ASN A 246 22.98 25.54 -19.68
CA ASN A 246 22.79 26.28 -20.94
C ASN A 246 21.31 26.38 -21.33
N THR A 247 20.52 25.34 -21.05
CA THR A 247 19.07 25.34 -21.28
C THR A 247 18.38 26.35 -20.35
N LEU A 248 18.72 26.39 -19.06
CA LEU A 248 18.19 27.41 -18.15
C LEU A 248 18.58 28.82 -18.57
N LYS A 249 19.85 29.06 -18.96
CA LYS A 249 20.30 30.36 -19.49
C LYS A 249 19.51 30.79 -20.74
N SER A 250 19.18 29.84 -21.63
CA SER A 250 18.35 30.14 -22.79
C SER A 250 16.92 30.57 -22.40
N LEU A 251 16.38 30.00 -21.32
CA LEU A 251 15.05 30.29 -20.79
C LEU A 251 14.97 31.62 -20.03
N GLU A 252 16.09 32.22 -19.59
CA GLU A 252 16.10 33.61 -19.08
C GLU A 252 15.65 34.63 -20.16
N SER A 253 15.76 34.26 -21.44
CA SER A 253 15.27 35.05 -22.56
C SER A 253 13.95 34.52 -23.13
N ASP A 254 13.22 33.66 -22.40
CA ASP A 254 11.93 33.15 -22.83
C ASP A 254 10.93 34.28 -23.13
N ARG A 255 10.04 34.04 -24.08
CA ARG A 255 8.97 34.99 -24.43
C ARG A 255 7.99 35.23 -23.28
N ASP A 256 7.80 34.24 -22.42
CA ASP A 256 6.87 34.30 -21.30
C ASP A 256 7.57 34.80 -20.02
N PRO A 257 7.05 35.84 -19.34
CA PRO A 257 7.65 36.35 -18.12
C PRO A 257 7.79 35.33 -16.98
N ASP A 258 6.82 34.45 -16.80
CA ASP A 258 6.81 33.48 -15.69
C ASP A 258 7.92 32.43 -15.89
N VAL A 259 8.17 32.05 -17.15
CA VAL A 259 9.26 31.13 -17.50
C VAL A 259 10.62 31.79 -17.30
N ARG A 260 10.79 33.08 -17.66
CA ARG A 260 12.04 33.82 -17.42
C ARG A 260 12.36 33.90 -15.94
N GLU A 261 11.38 34.30 -15.12
CA GLU A 261 11.56 34.42 -13.68
C GLU A 261 11.92 33.07 -13.05
N ALA A 262 11.23 31.98 -13.43
CA ALA A 262 11.54 30.65 -12.94
C ALA A 262 12.96 30.21 -13.34
N ALA A 263 13.40 30.48 -14.57
CA ALA A 263 14.75 30.18 -15.01
C ALA A 263 15.81 30.95 -14.22
N GLU A 264 15.63 32.26 -14.00
CA GLU A 264 16.54 33.09 -13.21
C GLU A 264 16.66 32.60 -11.76
N VAL A 265 15.52 32.25 -11.14
CA VAL A 265 15.48 31.70 -9.78
C VAL A 265 16.26 30.39 -9.73
N LYS A 266 15.98 29.46 -10.65
CA LYS A 266 16.63 28.14 -10.67
C LYS A 266 18.12 28.22 -10.98
N LEU A 267 18.56 29.18 -11.78
CA LEU A 267 19.97 29.46 -12.02
C LEU A 267 20.68 29.93 -10.75
N LYS A 268 20.10 30.89 -10.02
CA LYS A 268 20.64 31.37 -8.75
C LYS A 268 20.68 30.28 -7.69
N GLU A 269 19.63 29.46 -7.60
CA GLU A 269 19.55 28.34 -6.65
C GLU A 269 20.61 27.27 -6.91
N ARG A 270 20.84 26.89 -8.18
CA ARG A 270 21.67 25.74 -8.55
C ARG A 270 23.11 26.09 -8.93
N PHE A 271 23.36 27.35 -9.32
CA PHE A 271 24.63 27.76 -9.94
C PHE A 271 25.13 29.12 -9.44
N SER A 272 24.81 29.50 -8.21
CA SER A 272 25.26 30.75 -7.57
C SER A 272 26.79 30.96 -7.57
N GLU A 273 27.58 29.89 -7.68
CA GLU A 273 29.05 29.95 -7.77
C GLU A 273 29.59 30.18 -9.20
N LEU A 274 28.73 30.24 -10.22
CA LEU A 274 29.09 30.40 -11.64
C LEU A 274 28.68 31.76 -12.25
N ALA A 275 28.15 32.68 -11.43
CA ALA A 275 27.76 34.05 -11.80
C ALA A 275 28.81 35.06 -11.34
#